data_AF-A0A8B8JBC8-F1
#
_entry.id   AF-A0A8B8JBC8-F1
#
_cell.length_a   1.000
_cell.length_b   1.000
_cell.length_c   1.000
_cell.angle_alpha   90.00
_cell.angle_beta   90.00
_cell.angle_gamma   90.00
#
_symmetry.space_group_name_H-M   'P 1'
#
loop_
_entity.id
_entity.type
_entity.pdbx_description
1 polymer ?
#
loop_
_entity_poly.entity_id
_entity_poly.type
_entity_poly.pdbx_seq_one_letter_code
_entity_poly.pdbx_strand_id
1 'polypeptide(L)'
;MCVIACIWMLGLCQRNVFPFRNLRAVHRLVLKECSVIVLSSRSFPSKILGFPADQTINRRAPKSSLLCLHFSSDSSSPKPSSLHPSSPRSVIPPRRDPPRRSPEGNRINPRPYLHPFFDLAVDFELLSIRSPRGLDMAEGESSSPGSSAENENPHPDPSPPSSDSAPPPAAAEADSAIETLARRVQETLSLGRRHRFWETQPVGQFKDLGDPSLPEGPIEPPMLLSDVRPEPYNLPAQYEWTTCDVDDEQTCGEVYNLLTSNYVEDDENMFRFNYSKEFLRWALRPPGYFKAWHIGVRVKTSKKLVAFITGVPARIRVGDDIVGMAEINFLCVHKKLRSKRLAPVMIKEVTRRVHLENIWQAAYTAGVVLPTPVTTCRYWHRSLNPKKLIDVGFSRLGARMTMSRTIRLYKLPESIVTPGFRKMELRDVPAVTRLLRQYLSQFVVAPDFDENDVEHWLLPLENVVDSYLVENPETHEVTDFCSFYTLPSSILSNQNYTVLKAAYSYYNVSTKTPLLQLMNDALIVAKQMDYDVFNALDVMHNESFLKELKFGPGDGQLHYYLYNYRIRNALKPSELGLVLL
;
A
#
# COMPACT_ATOMS: atom_id res chain seq x y z
N MET A 1 -29.35 -15.35 -34.88
CA MET A 1 -29.48 -14.22 -35.85
C MET A 1 -29.62 -12.85 -35.17
N CYS A 2 -30.47 -12.64 -34.17
CA CYS A 2 -30.78 -11.30 -33.61
C CYS A 2 -29.57 -10.43 -33.22
N VAL A 3 -28.48 -11.01 -32.72
CA VAL A 3 -27.23 -10.27 -32.38
C VAL A 3 -26.64 -9.55 -33.60
N ILE A 4 -26.68 -10.17 -34.78
CA ILE A 4 -26.15 -9.61 -36.04
C ILE A 4 -26.98 -8.38 -36.45
N ALA A 5 -28.30 -8.45 -36.30
CA ALA A 5 -29.20 -7.33 -36.60
C ALA A 5 -28.93 -6.12 -35.68
N CYS A 6 -28.66 -6.34 -34.39
CA CYS A 6 -28.29 -5.27 -33.46
C CYS A 6 -26.96 -4.58 -33.84
N ILE A 7 -25.96 -5.35 -34.26
CA ILE A 7 -24.66 -4.82 -34.72
C ILE A 7 -24.84 -3.98 -36.00
N TRP A 8 -25.66 -4.46 -36.95
CA TRP A 8 -25.93 -3.74 -38.21
C TRP A 8 -26.68 -2.42 -37.99
N MET A 9 -27.67 -2.40 -37.09
CA MET A 9 -28.40 -1.19 -36.69
C MET A 9 -27.51 -0.16 -35.99
N LEU A 10 -26.55 -0.60 -35.16
CA LEU A 10 -25.59 0.30 -34.51
C LEU A 10 -24.60 0.92 -35.52
N GLY A 11 -24.13 0.15 -36.51
CA GLY A 11 -23.25 0.64 -37.57
C GLY A 11 -23.90 1.72 -38.46
N LEU A 12 -25.21 1.64 -38.69
CA LEU A 12 -25.96 2.66 -39.44
C LEU A 12 -26.13 3.97 -38.65
N CYS A 13 -26.28 3.91 -37.34
CA CYS A 13 -26.36 5.13 -36.49
C CYS A 13 -25.08 5.98 -36.53
N GLN A 14 -23.89 5.38 -36.71
CA GLN A 14 -22.64 6.13 -36.81
C GLN A 14 -22.47 6.92 -38.14
N ARG A 15 -23.37 6.77 -39.12
CA ARG A 15 -23.28 7.42 -40.44
C ARG A 15 -24.30 8.54 -40.69
N ASN A 16 -24.99 9.03 -39.66
CA ASN A 16 -25.82 10.25 -39.70
C ASN A 16 -26.98 10.27 -40.75
N VAL A 17 -27.62 9.14 -41.02
CA VAL A 17 -28.66 9.02 -42.08
C VAL A 17 -30.11 9.25 -41.59
N PHE A 18 -30.39 9.30 -40.28
CA PHE A 18 -31.75 9.54 -39.76
C PHE A 18 -31.79 10.48 -38.54
N PRO A 19 -32.81 11.36 -38.42
CA PRO A 19 -32.90 12.36 -37.34
C PRO A 19 -33.38 11.78 -35.98
N PHE A 20 -32.93 12.40 -34.89
CA PHE A 20 -33.15 11.98 -33.50
C PHE A 20 -34.61 12.16 -33.02
N ARG A 21 -35.53 11.26 -33.43
CA ARG A 21 -36.92 11.30 -32.94
C ARG A 21 -37.65 9.95 -32.90
N ASN A 22 -37.08 8.89 -32.28
CA ASN A 22 -37.88 7.76 -31.74
C ASN A 22 -37.20 6.75 -30.77
N LEU A 23 -36.12 7.10 -30.07
CA LEU A 23 -35.35 6.15 -29.22
C LEU A 23 -36.19 5.42 -28.14
N ARG A 24 -37.30 6.01 -27.66
CA ARG A 24 -38.23 5.40 -26.70
C ARG A 24 -39.01 4.20 -27.25
N ALA A 25 -39.15 4.05 -28.57
CA ALA A 25 -39.84 2.91 -29.18
C ALA A 25 -38.96 1.65 -29.15
N VAL A 26 -37.70 1.77 -29.56
CA VAL A 26 -36.72 0.66 -29.60
C VAL A 26 -36.52 0.04 -28.22
N HIS A 27 -36.38 0.88 -27.18
CA HIS A 27 -36.19 0.42 -25.81
C HIS A 27 -37.38 -0.40 -25.26
N ARG A 28 -38.61 -0.14 -25.71
CA ARG A 28 -39.79 -0.93 -25.33
C ARG A 28 -39.87 -2.28 -26.03
N LEU A 29 -39.28 -2.43 -27.22
CA LEU A 29 -39.26 -3.68 -27.96
C LEU A 29 -38.29 -4.68 -27.32
N VAL A 30 -37.06 -4.24 -27.01
CA VAL A 30 -36.02 -5.07 -26.39
C VAL A 30 -36.45 -5.62 -25.01
N LEU A 31 -37.07 -4.78 -24.17
CA LEU A 31 -37.56 -5.21 -22.85
C LEU A 31 -38.68 -6.27 -22.91
N LYS A 32 -39.46 -6.30 -24.00
CA LYS A 32 -40.59 -7.23 -24.14
C LYS A 32 -40.13 -8.64 -24.53
N GLU A 33 -39.12 -8.75 -25.39
CA GLU A 33 -38.50 -10.04 -25.77
C GLU A 33 -37.75 -10.68 -24.58
N CYS A 34 -36.90 -9.92 -23.88
CA CYS A 34 -36.09 -10.46 -22.78
C CYS A 34 -36.91 -11.01 -21.59
N SER A 35 -38.19 -10.64 -21.48
CA SER A 35 -39.08 -11.08 -20.40
C SER A 35 -39.59 -12.52 -20.57
N VAL A 36 -39.45 -13.12 -21.76
CA VAL A 36 -39.99 -14.47 -22.07
C VAL A 36 -39.07 -15.60 -21.56
N ILE A 37 -37.76 -15.36 -21.44
CA ILE A 37 -36.76 -16.41 -21.21
C ILE A 37 -36.70 -16.89 -19.75
N VAL A 38 -37.24 -16.12 -18.78
CA VAL A 38 -37.08 -16.39 -17.33
C VAL A 38 -38.21 -17.24 -16.73
N LEU A 39 -39.26 -17.56 -17.49
CA LEU A 39 -40.49 -18.21 -16.98
C LEU A 39 -40.70 -19.67 -17.44
N SER A 40 -39.63 -20.41 -17.77
CA SER A 40 -39.74 -21.76 -18.37
C SER A 40 -38.79 -22.84 -17.80
N SER A 41 -38.65 -22.98 -16.48
CA SER A 41 -38.03 -24.19 -15.87
C SER A 41 -38.28 -24.41 -14.36
N ARG A 42 -39.50 -24.80 -13.95
CA ARG A 42 -39.77 -25.42 -12.63
C ARG A 42 -40.96 -26.40 -12.70
N SER A 43 -41.02 -27.35 -11.74
CA SER A 43 -41.96 -28.50 -11.61
C SER A 43 -41.76 -29.63 -12.64
N PHE A 44 -41.90 -30.94 -12.34
CA PHE A 44 -41.99 -31.74 -11.08
C PHE A 44 -41.72 -33.24 -11.45
N PRO A 45 -42.07 -34.31 -10.67
CA PRO A 45 -41.55 -34.77 -9.37
C PRO A 45 -41.07 -36.26 -9.37
N SER A 46 -40.51 -36.75 -8.24
CA SER A 46 -40.57 -38.18 -7.80
C SER A 46 -40.17 -38.35 -6.31
N LYS A 47 -40.46 -39.52 -5.70
CA LYS A 47 -40.45 -39.79 -4.23
C LYS A 47 -39.56 -41.00 -3.85
N ILE A 48 -39.65 -41.43 -2.56
CA ILE A 48 -39.18 -42.68 -1.92
C ILE A 48 -37.72 -42.54 -1.42
N LEU A 49 -37.34 -42.62 -0.14
CA LEU A 49 -37.99 -42.87 1.19
C LEU A 49 -37.61 -41.71 2.18
N GLY A 50 -37.92 -41.67 3.49
CA GLY A 50 -38.57 -42.57 4.46
C GLY A 50 -38.73 -41.92 5.86
N PHE A 51 -38.90 -42.71 6.93
CA PHE A 51 -39.01 -42.30 8.36
C PHE A 51 -38.45 -43.45 9.27
N PRO A 52 -38.27 -43.31 10.61
CA PRO A 52 -38.73 -42.25 11.53
C PRO A 52 -37.66 -41.61 12.44
N ALA A 53 -38.10 -40.79 13.40
CA ALA A 53 -37.29 -40.21 14.47
C ALA A 53 -37.88 -40.55 15.86
N ASP A 54 -37.02 -40.60 16.88
CA ASP A 54 -37.32 -40.79 18.32
C ASP A 54 -35.99 -40.51 19.09
N GLN A 55 -35.92 -40.14 20.38
CA GLN A 55 -36.88 -39.49 21.27
C GLN A 55 -36.10 -38.74 22.39
N THR A 56 -36.79 -37.81 23.04
CA THR A 56 -36.43 -36.94 24.17
C THR A 56 -35.53 -37.41 25.33
N ILE A 57 -34.74 -36.44 25.86
CA ILE A 57 -34.49 -36.16 27.30
C ILE A 57 -33.60 -37.15 28.11
N ASN A 58 -32.45 -36.64 28.60
CA ASN A 58 -32.31 -36.45 30.05
C ASN A 58 -31.26 -35.41 30.50
N ARG A 59 -31.46 -34.87 31.71
CA ARG A 59 -30.49 -34.03 32.45
C ARG A 59 -29.75 -34.89 33.48
N ARG A 60 -28.46 -34.63 33.70
CA ARG A 60 -27.86 -34.65 35.05
C ARG A 60 -26.46 -34.04 35.06
N ALA A 61 -26.19 -33.23 36.09
CA ALA A 61 -24.84 -32.94 36.57
C ALA A 61 -24.59 -33.78 37.83
N PRO A 62 -23.34 -33.86 38.30
CA PRO A 62 -23.06 -33.81 39.73
C PRO A 62 -22.20 -32.60 40.11
N LYS A 63 -22.19 -32.27 41.41
CA LYS A 63 -21.28 -31.29 42.04
C LYS A 63 -20.38 -32.02 43.04
N SER A 64 -19.09 -31.69 43.02
CA SER A 64 -18.26 -31.50 44.24
C SER A 64 -16.92 -30.86 43.83
N SER A 65 -16.28 -29.89 44.50
CA SER A 65 -16.37 -29.24 45.83
C SER A 65 -15.48 -29.78 46.95
N LEU A 66 -14.28 -29.19 47.07
CA LEU A 66 -13.50 -28.95 48.31
C LEU A 66 -12.63 -27.69 48.02
N LEU A 67 -12.68 -26.53 48.71
CA LEU A 67 -12.61 -26.12 50.13
C LEU A 67 -11.20 -26.13 50.76
N CYS A 68 -10.57 -24.94 50.81
CA CYS A 68 -10.14 -24.21 52.02
C CYS A 68 -9.49 -22.85 51.59
N LEU A 69 -10.08 -21.70 51.96
CA LEU A 69 -9.79 -20.88 53.16
C LEU A 69 -8.39 -20.21 53.12
N HIS A 70 -8.27 -18.92 52.76
CA HIS A 70 -8.53 -17.69 53.55
C HIS A 70 -7.52 -17.36 54.65
N PHE A 71 -6.85 -16.21 54.49
CA PHE A 71 -6.70 -15.20 55.53
C PHE A 71 -6.86 -13.79 54.90
N SER A 72 -7.13 -12.77 55.71
CA SER A 72 -7.48 -11.40 55.30
C SER A 72 -6.82 -10.37 56.23
N SER A 73 -7.18 -9.07 56.09
CA SER A 73 -6.71 -7.89 56.86
C SER A 73 -5.32 -7.38 56.40
N ASP A 74 -5.18 -6.15 55.88
CA ASP A 74 -5.25 -4.80 56.51
C ASP A 74 -3.90 -4.37 57.12
N SER A 75 -3.48 -3.10 57.10
CA SER A 75 -3.95 -1.89 56.39
C SER A 75 -2.89 -0.76 56.51
N SER A 76 -3.27 0.47 56.16
CA SER A 76 -2.69 1.76 56.62
C SER A 76 -1.47 2.36 55.90
N SER A 77 -1.62 3.65 55.57
CA SER A 77 -0.58 4.63 55.27
C SER A 77 -0.05 5.31 56.54
N PRO A 78 1.05 6.08 56.45
CA PRO A 78 0.96 7.42 57.05
C PRO A 78 1.60 8.59 56.26
N LYS A 79 1.01 9.78 56.49
CA LYS A 79 1.52 11.16 56.35
C LYS A 79 1.01 11.91 57.61
N PRO A 80 1.64 12.98 58.15
CA PRO A 80 1.95 14.25 57.46
C PRO A 80 3.42 14.70 57.74
N SER A 81 3.88 15.95 57.97
CA SER A 81 3.25 17.28 58.14
C SER A 81 4.22 18.46 57.92
N SER A 82 3.69 19.53 57.30
CA SER A 82 3.97 20.98 57.46
C SER A 82 5.30 21.50 58.05
N LEU A 83 5.86 22.53 57.39
CA LEU A 83 5.78 23.92 57.91
C LEU A 83 6.03 24.98 56.81
N HIS A 84 5.53 26.19 57.06
CA HIS A 84 5.62 27.41 56.24
C HIS A 84 6.22 28.54 57.13
N PRO A 85 6.60 29.75 56.64
CA PRO A 85 5.84 30.64 55.75
C PRO A 85 6.62 30.86 54.41
N SER A 86 6.65 31.98 53.67
CA SER A 86 6.15 33.36 53.85
C SER A 86 5.93 34.09 52.51
N SER A 87 5.58 35.38 52.57
CA SER A 87 5.55 36.33 51.44
C SER A 87 5.78 37.76 51.96
N PRO A 88 5.96 38.78 51.09
CA PRO A 88 4.80 39.66 50.85
C PRO A 88 4.65 40.25 49.43
N ARG A 89 3.38 40.44 49.01
CA ARG A 89 2.70 41.67 48.47
C ARG A 89 3.51 42.68 47.62
N SER A 90 2.98 43.44 46.64
CA SER A 90 1.66 43.64 45.97
C SER A 90 1.87 44.69 44.84
N VAL A 91 1.01 44.99 43.84
CA VAL A 91 -0.30 45.70 43.84
C VAL A 91 -0.80 45.76 42.36
N ILE A 92 -2.12 45.84 42.09
CA ILE A 92 -2.67 46.11 40.73
C ILE A 92 -3.90 47.05 40.79
N PRO A 93 -3.90 48.19 40.06
CA PRO A 93 -5.14 48.78 39.52
C PRO A 93 -4.92 49.26 38.03
N PRO A 94 -5.54 50.31 37.43
CA PRO A 94 -6.39 50.00 36.26
C PRO A 94 -6.39 50.92 35.00
N ARG A 95 -6.82 50.31 33.89
CA ARG A 95 -7.64 50.79 32.74
C ARG A 95 -7.94 52.29 32.52
N ARG A 96 -8.00 52.70 31.24
CA ARG A 96 -9.03 53.62 30.69
C ARG A 96 -9.23 53.47 29.16
N ASP A 97 -10.47 53.68 28.72
CA ASP A 97 -11.02 53.78 27.34
C ASP A 97 -12.22 54.78 27.40
N PRO A 98 -12.81 55.24 26.27
CA PRO A 98 -12.24 55.91 25.10
C PRO A 98 -12.87 57.33 24.97
N PRO A 99 -12.84 58.00 23.79
CA PRO A 99 -14.12 58.16 23.07
C PRO A 99 -14.03 58.16 21.52
N ARG A 100 -15.20 58.24 20.87
CA ARG A 100 -15.42 58.12 19.41
C ARG A 100 -15.33 59.46 18.66
N ARG A 101 -15.01 59.42 17.35
CA ARG A 101 -15.93 59.87 16.26
C ARG A 101 -15.42 59.53 14.85
N SER A 102 -16.36 59.23 13.97
CA SER A 102 -16.29 59.21 12.49
C SER A 102 -17.33 60.26 11.99
N PRO A 103 -17.52 60.58 10.68
CA PRO A 103 -17.69 59.65 9.55
C PRO A 103 -17.08 60.15 8.20
N GLU A 104 -17.71 59.76 7.09
CA GLU A 104 -17.44 60.07 5.67
C GLU A 104 -16.26 59.31 5.01
N GLY A 105 -16.39 58.80 3.78
CA GLY A 105 -17.65 58.67 3.02
C GLY A 105 -17.50 58.33 1.52
N ASN A 106 -17.57 57.04 1.15
CA ASN A 106 -18.22 56.66 -0.10
C ASN A 106 -18.69 55.19 -0.11
N ARG A 107 -19.64 54.85 -1.00
CA ARG A 107 -20.46 53.62 -0.96
C ARG A 107 -21.02 53.31 -2.35
N ILE A 108 -21.76 52.19 -2.50
CA ILE A 108 -22.68 51.86 -3.61
C ILE A 108 -21.99 51.40 -4.92
N ASN A 109 -22.36 50.28 -5.58
CA ASN A 109 -23.20 49.12 -5.20
C ASN A 109 -22.86 47.86 -6.07
N PRO A 110 -23.49 46.67 -5.84
CA PRO A 110 -22.91 45.37 -6.24
C PRO A 110 -23.79 44.46 -7.13
N ARG A 111 -23.21 43.30 -7.50
CA ARG A 111 -23.90 41.99 -7.77
C ARG A 111 -24.73 41.92 -9.08
N PRO A 112 -24.87 40.73 -9.72
CA PRO A 112 -25.54 39.55 -9.14
C PRO A 112 -24.82 38.20 -9.27
N TYR A 113 -25.35 37.21 -8.56
CA TYR A 113 -25.07 35.77 -8.76
C TYR A 113 -25.88 35.25 -9.96
N LEU A 114 -25.35 34.25 -10.67
CA LEU A 114 -26.17 33.31 -11.44
C LEU A 114 -25.45 31.96 -11.61
N HIS A 115 -25.94 30.93 -10.90
CA HIS A 115 -25.72 29.52 -11.24
C HIS A 115 -26.90 29.05 -12.09
N PRO A 116 -26.65 28.30 -13.18
CA PRO A 116 -27.10 26.91 -13.22
C PRO A 116 -25.99 26.00 -13.83
N PHE A 117 -25.47 24.98 -13.15
CA PHE A 117 -26.02 23.63 -12.85
C PHE A 117 -25.37 22.56 -13.75
N PHE A 118 -25.01 21.42 -13.15
CA PHE A 118 -24.58 20.16 -13.75
C PHE A 118 -23.59 20.20 -14.95
N ASP A 119 -22.34 19.84 -14.67
CA ASP A 119 -21.68 18.81 -15.50
C ASP A 119 -20.72 17.94 -14.66
N LEU A 120 -20.38 16.75 -15.15
CA LEU A 120 -19.74 15.68 -14.39
C LEU A 120 -18.20 15.81 -14.34
N ALA A 121 -17.64 15.48 -13.17
CA ALA A 121 -16.33 14.82 -13.03
C ALA A 121 -16.12 14.36 -11.58
N VAL A 122 -15.94 13.06 -11.41
CA VAL A 122 -15.38 12.43 -10.21
C VAL A 122 -13.92 12.13 -10.50
N ASP A 123 -13.01 12.54 -9.61
CA ASP A 123 -11.64 12.01 -9.55
C ASP A 123 -11.11 12.08 -8.12
N PHE A 124 -10.95 10.90 -7.51
CA PHE A 124 -9.94 10.53 -6.50
C PHE A 124 -10.18 9.07 -6.03
N GLU A 125 -11.44 8.61 -6.05
CA GLU A 125 -11.87 7.36 -5.39
C GLU A 125 -12.83 6.54 -6.26
N LEU A 126 -12.53 6.46 -7.55
CA LEU A 126 -13.19 5.62 -8.52
C LEU A 126 -12.16 5.33 -9.61
N LEU A 127 -11.46 4.17 -9.54
CA LEU A 127 -10.84 3.45 -10.68
C LEU A 127 -9.96 2.22 -10.34
N SER A 128 -9.96 1.66 -9.12
CA SER A 128 -9.54 0.26 -8.88
C SER A 128 -10.55 -0.77 -9.46
N ILE A 129 -11.13 -0.48 -10.63
CA ILE A 129 -12.13 -1.31 -11.30
C ILE A 129 -11.96 -1.16 -12.83
N ARG A 130 -11.71 -2.31 -13.48
CA ARG A 130 -11.61 -2.56 -14.94
C ARG A 130 -10.35 -2.04 -15.67
N SER A 131 -9.39 -2.95 -15.81
CA SER A 131 -8.79 -3.23 -17.12
C SER A 131 -9.73 -4.11 -17.98
N PRO A 132 -9.66 -4.12 -19.32
CA PRO A 132 -10.43 -5.05 -20.16
C PRO A 132 -10.03 -6.52 -19.99
N ARG A 133 -10.90 -7.43 -20.42
CA ARG A 133 -10.63 -8.87 -20.43
C ARG A 133 -9.50 -9.20 -21.41
N GLY A 134 -8.50 -9.97 -20.97
CA GLY A 134 -7.69 -10.78 -21.88
C GLY A 134 -8.58 -11.79 -22.61
N LEU A 135 -8.25 -12.09 -23.86
CA LEU A 135 -8.83 -13.22 -24.59
C LEU A 135 -7.99 -14.46 -24.32
N ASP A 136 -8.64 -15.62 -24.19
CA ASP A 136 -7.96 -16.90 -24.24
C ASP A 136 -7.32 -17.10 -25.63
N MET A 137 -5.99 -17.18 -25.66
CA MET A 137 -5.24 -17.66 -26.83
C MET A 137 -4.92 -19.14 -26.60
N ALA A 138 -5.69 -20.02 -27.23
CA ALA A 138 -5.42 -21.46 -27.22
C ALA A 138 -4.47 -21.80 -28.38
N GLU A 139 -3.25 -22.24 -28.06
CA GLU A 139 -2.37 -22.90 -29.02
C GLU A 139 -2.58 -24.42 -28.95
N GLY A 140 -2.73 -25.05 -30.12
CA GLY A 140 -3.12 -26.46 -30.24
C GLY A 140 -1.97 -27.35 -30.68
N GLU A 141 -1.67 -28.38 -29.90
CA GLU A 141 -0.72 -29.43 -30.28
C GLU A 141 -1.34 -30.34 -31.36
N SER A 142 -0.75 -30.35 -32.56
CA SER A 142 -1.12 -31.28 -33.64
C SER A 142 -0.58 -32.68 -33.34
N SER A 143 -1.46 -33.67 -33.19
CA SER A 143 -1.09 -35.06 -32.92
C SER A 143 -1.31 -35.98 -34.13
N SER A 144 -0.38 -36.90 -34.37
CA SER A 144 -0.59 -38.18 -35.10
C SER A 144 0.59 -39.15 -34.88
N PRO A 145 0.41 -40.49 -35.00
CA PRO A 145 1.15 -41.41 -34.12
C PRO A 145 1.79 -42.66 -34.80
N GLY A 146 2.59 -43.39 -34.00
CA GLY A 146 3.01 -44.79 -34.23
C GLY A 146 4.49 -44.98 -34.61
N SER A 147 5.12 -46.14 -34.39
CA SER A 147 4.72 -47.30 -33.55
C SER A 147 5.89 -48.31 -33.40
N SER A 148 5.98 -48.97 -32.24
CA SER A 148 6.58 -50.30 -31.96
C SER A 148 8.05 -50.63 -32.31
N ALA A 149 8.74 -51.22 -31.32
CA ALA A 149 9.86 -52.20 -31.44
C ALA A 149 11.23 -51.70 -31.96
N GLU A 150 12.40 -52.28 -31.61
CA GLU A 150 12.77 -53.20 -30.51
C GLU A 150 14.30 -53.16 -30.23
N ASN A 151 14.67 -53.60 -29.02
CA ASN A 151 15.98 -54.16 -28.59
C ASN A 151 17.30 -53.36 -28.49
N GLU A 152 18.11 -53.90 -27.56
CA GLU A 152 19.59 -53.92 -27.45
C GLU A 152 20.41 -52.70 -26.96
N ASN A 153 20.91 -52.87 -25.73
CA ASN A 153 22.06 -52.22 -25.10
C ASN A 153 23.30 -53.14 -25.33
N PRO A 154 24.56 -52.63 -25.38
CA PRO A 154 25.22 -52.25 -24.12
C PRO A 154 26.26 -51.10 -24.18
N HIS A 155 26.56 -50.57 -22.98
CA HIS A 155 27.68 -49.68 -22.61
C HIS A 155 29.08 -50.30 -22.87
N PRO A 156 30.15 -49.49 -23.10
CA PRO A 156 30.81 -48.72 -22.03
C PRO A 156 31.27 -47.27 -22.36
N ASP A 157 31.53 -46.51 -21.28
CA ASP A 157 32.19 -45.18 -21.20
C ASP A 157 33.71 -45.26 -21.54
N PRO A 158 34.46 -44.15 -21.83
CA PRO A 158 34.42 -42.87 -21.09
C PRO A 158 34.46 -41.52 -21.89
N SER A 159 33.90 -40.49 -21.23
CA SER A 159 33.94 -39.02 -21.47
C SER A 159 35.33 -38.35 -21.59
N PRO A 160 35.46 -37.02 -21.90
CA PRO A 160 34.52 -36.01 -22.46
C PRO A 160 35.09 -35.29 -23.74
N PRO A 161 34.36 -34.35 -24.40
CA PRO A 161 34.49 -32.92 -24.04
C PRO A 161 33.22 -32.04 -24.26
N SER A 162 33.35 -30.79 -23.82
CA SER A 162 32.42 -29.65 -23.83
C SER A 162 31.64 -29.30 -25.11
N SER A 163 30.39 -28.84 -24.94
CA SER A 163 29.84 -27.67 -25.64
C SER A 163 28.62 -27.08 -24.89
N ASP A 164 28.51 -25.76 -24.80
CA ASP A 164 27.38 -25.06 -24.16
C ASP A 164 26.09 -25.09 -24.99
N SER A 165 24.94 -25.08 -24.30
CA SER A 165 23.64 -24.74 -24.91
C SER A 165 22.72 -24.03 -23.91
N ALA A 166 23.00 -22.76 -23.64
CA ALA A 166 22.05 -21.87 -22.97
C ALA A 166 20.82 -21.61 -23.87
N PRO A 167 19.61 -21.39 -23.30
CA PRO A 167 18.44 -20.99 -24.09
C PRO A 167 18.66 -19.60 -24.75
N PRO A 168 18.07 -19.34 -25.93
CA PRO A 168 18.39 -18.15 -26.72
C PRO A 168 17.88 -16.85 -26.08
N PRO A 169 18.65 -15.74 -26.15
CA PRO A 169 18.31 -14.48 -25.47
C PRO A 169 17.03 -13.80 -25.99
N ALA A 170 16.61 -14.11 -27.22
CA ALA A 170 15.46 -13.50 -27.88
C ALA A 170 14.13 -13.61 -27.10
N ALA A 171 13.95 -14.65 -26.27
CA ALA A 171 12.73 -14.78 -25.46
C ALA A 171 12.66 -13.73 -24.34
N ALA A 172 13.77 -13.49 -23.63
CA ALA A 172 13.83 -12.49 -22.57
C ALA A 172 13.75 -11.05 -23.11
N GLU A 173 14.35 -10.79 -24.27
CA GLU A 173 14.19 -9.50 -24.97
C GLU A 173 12.75 -9.30 -25.47
N ALA A 174 12.08 -10.35 -25.96
CA ALA A 174 10.69 -10.28 -26.39
C ALA A 174 9.74 -9.96 -25.22
N ASP A 175 9.87 -10.65 -24.08
CA ASP A 175 9.06 -10.36 -22.88
C ASP A 175 9.30 -8.92 -22.38
N SER A 176 10.55 -8.47 -22.33
CA SER A 176 10.90 -7.10 -21.94
C SER A 176 10.36 -6.04 -22.92
N ALA A 177 10.36 -6.33 -24.23
CA ALA A 177 9.78 -5.48 -25.25
C ALA A 177 8.24 -5.44 -25.17
N ILE A 178 7.59 -6.58 -24.88
CA ILE A 178 6.15 -6.68 -24.67
C ILE A 178 5.72 -5.92 -23.41
N GLU A 179 6.46 -6.03 -22.31
CA GLU A 179 6.19 -5.27 -21.08
C GLU A 179 6.44 -3.77 -21.27
N THR A 180 7.49 -3.39 -21.99
CA THR A 180 7.75 -1.99 -22.39
C THR A 180 6.64 -1.45 -23.30
N LEU A 181 6.12 -2.27 -24.22
CA LEU A 181 4.98 -1.91 -25.08
C LEU A 181 3.68 -1.80 -24.27
N ALA A 182 3.43 -2.72 -23.33
CA ALA A 182 2.28 -2.65 -22.43
C ALA A 182 2.31 -1.39 -21.56
N ARG A 183 3.50 -1.03 -21.04
CA ARG A 183 3.69 0.25 -20.31
C ARG A 183 3.39 1.45 -21.21
N ARG A 184 3.93 1.50 -22.44
CA ARG A 184 3.62 2.55 -23.43
C ARG A 184 2.14 2.62 -23.80
N VAL A 185 1.44 1.49 -23.90
CA VAL A 185 0.00 1.43 -24.15
C VAL A 185 -0.76 1.96 -22.93
N GLN A 186 -0.35 1.63 -21.70
CA GLN A 186 -0.97 2.13 -20.48
C GLN A 186 -0.72 3.64 -20.27
N GLU A 187 0.47 4.14 -20.60
CA GLU A 187 0.83 5.57 -20.71
C GLU A 187 -0.03 6.27 -21.78
N THR A 188 -0.26 5.64 -22.94
CA THR A 188 -1.13 6.17 -24.01
C THR A 188 -2.61 6.20 -23.58
N LEU A 189 -3.05 5.23 -22.77
CA LEU A 189 -4.41 5.19 -22.21
C LEU A 189 -4.61 6.17 -21.03
N SER A 190 -3.56 6.51 -20.27
CA SER A 190 -3.61 7.56 -19.24
C SER A 190 -3.50 8.97 -19.84
N LEU A 191 -2.76 9.15 -20.94
CA LEU A 191 -2.74 10.40 -21.73
C LEU A 191 -4.14 10.84 -22.20
N GLY A 192 -5.10 9.92 -22.32
CA GLY A 192 -6.50 10.21 -22.58
C GLY A 192 -7.33 10.68 -21.37
N ARG A 193 -6.79 10.66 -20.14
CA ARG A 193 -7.49 11.03 -18.89
C ARG A 193 -6.98 12.37 -18.38
N ARG A 194 -7.87 13.36 -18.25
CA ARG A 194 -7.55 14.68 -17.68
C ARG A 194 -7.60 14.69 -16.15
N HIS A 195 -6.44 14.77 -15.52
CA HIS A 195 -6.28 14.80 -14.06
C HIS A 195 -6.39 16.24 -13.52
N ARG A 196 -7.59 16.85 -13.61
CA ARG A 196 -7.84 18.30 -13.35
C ARG A 196 -7.30 18.90 -12.03
N PHE A 197 -6.91 18.08 -11.06
CA PHE A 197 -6.21 18.50 -9.85
C PHE A 197 -4.69 18.52 -10.06
N TRP A 198 -4.10 17.37 -10.45
CA TRP A 198 -2.66 17.20 -10.67
C TRP A 198 -2.11 18.04 -11.83
N GLU A 199 -2.95 18.34 -12.84
CA GLU A 199 -2.68 19.35 -13.90
C GLU A 199 -2.43 20.77 -13.36
N THR A 200 -2.69 21.02 -12.07
CA THR A 200 -2.47 22.30 -11.37
C THR A 200 -1.51 22.18 -10.18
N GLN A 201 -0.72 21.11 -10.10
CA GLN A 201 0.27 20.89 -9.04
C GLN A 201 1.70 20.88 -9.62
N PRO A 202 2.72 21.25 -8.83
CA PRO A 202 4.13 21.11 -9.19
C PRO A 202 4.52 19.62 -9.17
N VAL A 203 4.11 18.88 -10.19
CA VAL A 203 4.50 17.49 -10.46
C VAL A 203 4.86 17.37 -11.93
N GLY A 204 5.69 16.38 -12.29
CA GLY A 204 5.94 16.05 -13.69
C GLY A 204 4.61 15.78 -14.39
N GLN A 205 4.34 16.45 -15.51
CA GLN A 205 3.10 16.27 -16.26
C GLN A 205 3.33 15.28 -17.42
N PHE A 206 2.31 14.52 -17.82
CA PHE A 206 2.44 13.60 -18.97
C PHE A 206 2.83 14.29 -20.28
N LYS A 207 2.52 15.59 -20.43
CA LYS A 207 2.93 16.44 -21.56
C LYS A 207 4.42 16.83 -21.56
N ASP A 208 5.10 16.65 -20.43
CA ASP A 208 6.50 17.05 -20.20
C ASP A 208 7.46 15.83 -20.26
N LEU A 209 6.91 14.63 -20.50
CA LEU A 209 7.67 13.38 -20.58
C LEU A 209 8.67 13.40 -21.75
N GLY A 210 9.96 13.33 -21.42
CA GLY A 210 11.04 13.29 -22.40
C GLY A 210 11.38 14.64 -23.04
N ASP A 211 10.91 15.77 -22.49
CA ASP A 211 11.39 17.09 -22.88
C ASP A 211 12.76 17.37 -22.24
N PRO A 212 13.87 17.42 -23.03
CA PRO A 212 15.21 17.61 -22.51
C PRO A 212 15.51 19.07 -22.13
N SER A 213 14.61 20.01 -22.42
CA SER A 213 14.78 21.43 -22.09
C SER A 213 14.42 21.77 -20.64
N LEU A 214 13.67 20.89 -19.96
CA LEU A 214 13.25 21.09 -18.59
C LEU A 214 14.34 20.70 -17.58
N PRO A 215 14.71 21.58 -16.63
CA PRO A 215 15.70 21.27 -15.62
C PRO A 215 15.20 20.21 -14.63
N GLU A 216 16.15 19.43 -14.14
CA GLU A 216 16.01 18.53 -12.99
C GLU A 216 16.01 19.35 -11.69
N GLY A 217 15.46 18.79 -10.60
CA GLY A 217 15.31 19.52 -9.34
C GLY A 217 13.91 20.13 -9.15
N PRO A 218 13.77 21.15 -8.28
CA PRO A 218 12.49 21.77 -7.96
C PRO A 218 11.70 22.27 -9.18
N ILE A 219 10.38 22.08 -9.17
CA ILE A 219 9.49 22.47 -10.28
C ILE A 219 9.01 23.92 -10.11
N GLU A 220 8.65 24.29 -8.88
CA GLU A 220 8.37 25.64 -8.42
C GLU A 220 9.40 26.02 -7.34
N PRO A 221 9.99 27.23 -7.39
CA PRO A 221 10.93 27.68 -6.37
C PRO A 221 10.22 27.87 -5.01
N PRO A 222 10.93 27.71 -3.88
CA PRO A 222 10.42 28.07 -2.56
C PRO A 222 9.84 29.50 -2.53
N MET A 223 8.64 29.65 -1.98
CA MET A 223 8.06 30.97 -1.69
C MET A 223 8.61 31.50 -0.36
N LEU A 224 8.42 32.79 -0.06
CA LEU A 224 8.72 33.29 1.28
C LEU A 224 7.73 32.69 2.29
N LEU A 225 8.20 32.36 3.50
CA LEU A 225 7.34 31.83 4.57
C LEU A 225 6.22 32.81 4.99
N SER A 226 6.41 34.11 4.77
CA SER A 226 5.37 35.14 4.91
C SER A 226 4.17 34.96 3.98
N ASP A 227 4.39 34.30 2.85
CA ASP A 227 3.44 34.19 1.74
C ASP A 227 2.69 32.83 1.80
N VAL A 228 3.17 31.91 2.64
CA VAL A 228 2.49 30.65 2.97
C VAL A 228 1.26 30.94 3.83
N ARG A 229 0.08 30.69 3.26
CA ARG A 229 -1.23 30.89 3.91
C ARG A 229 -1.25 30.33 5.36
N PRO A 230 -1.41 31.17 6.41
CA PRO A 230 -1.38 30.70 7.79
C PRO A 230 -2.67 29.98 8.22
N GLU A 231 -3.84 30.34 7.69
CA GLU A 231 -5.11 29.68 8.02
C GLU A 231 -5.30 28.35 7.27
N PRO A 232 -5.89 27.32 7.90
CA PRO A 232 -6.28 26.08 7.22
C PRO A 232 -7.19 26.29 6.00
N TYR A 233 -7.13 25.40 5.02
CA TYR A 233 -8.04 25.41 3.87
C TYR A 233 -9.52 25.25 4.27
N ASN A 234 -10.42 25.84 3.49
CA ASN A 234 -11.85 25.86 3.82
C ASN A 234 -12.50 24.48 3.63
N LEU A 235 -13.11 23.93 4.69
CA LEU A 235 -13.99 22.76 4.64
C LEU A 235 -15.48 23.16 4.57
N PRO A 236 -16.36 22.28 4.05
CA PRO A 236 -17.82 22.46 4.19
C PRO A 236 -18.22 22.59 5.66
N ALA A 237 -19.21 23.44 5.96
CA ALA A 237 -19.53 23.89 7.31
C ALA A 237 -19.74 22.79 8.37
N GLN A 238 -20.22 21.61 7.97
CA GLN A 238 -20.44 20.44 8.83
C GLN A 238 -19.17 19.67 9.24
N TYR A 239 -18.01 20.00 8.66
CA TYR A 239 -16.72 19.39 8.99
C TYR A 239 -15.76 20.38 9.65
N GLU A 240 -14.78 19.85 10.38
CA GLU A 240 -13.66 20.55 10.99
C GLU A 240 -12.36 19.79 10.76
N TRP A 241 -11.25 20.52 10.66
CA TRP A 241 -9.91 19.92 10.75
C TRP A 241 -9.63 19.49 12.17
N THR A 242 -8.91 18.38 12.32
CA THR A 242 -8.27 17.97 13.57
C THR A 242 -6.80 17.69 13.26
N THR A 243 -5.93 17.93 14.23
CA THR A 243 -4.62 17.25 14.26
C THR A 243 -4.81 15.96 15.03
N CYS A 244 -4.25 14.85 14.54
CA CYS A 244 -4.38 13.53 15.14
C CYS A 244 -3.10 13.14 15.86
N ASP A 245 -3.09 13.30 17.18
CA ASP A 245 -2.00 12.75 17.99
C ASP A 245 -2.15 11.23 18.12
N VAL A 246 -1.12 10.47 17.77
CA VAL A 246 -1.12 9.00 17.86
C VAL A 246 -0.51 8.49 19.17
N ASP A 247 0.02 9.40 20.01
CA ASP A 247 0.32 9.09 21.41
C ASP A 247 -0.99 8.95 22.22
N ASP A 248 -2.03 9.72 21.90
CA ASP A 248 -3.38 9.56 22.48
C ASP A 248 -4.02 8.24 22.03
N GLU A 249 -4.39 7.40 23.00
CA GLU A 249 -4.96 6.08 22.77
C GLU A 249 -6.35 6.14 22.13
N GLN A 250 -7.16 7.18 22.41
CA GLN A 250 -8.44 7.35 21.74
C GLN A 250 -8.23 7.70 20.26
N THR A 251 -7.44 8.72 19.96
CA THR A 251 -7.20 9.20 18.60
C THR A 251 -6.45 8.14 17.76
N CYS A 252 -5.47 7.44 18.32
CA CYS A 252 -4.83 6.29 17.68
C CYS A 252 -5.87 5.18 17.38
N GLY A 253 -6.77 4.87 18.32
CA GLY A 253 -7.89 3.97 18.10
C GLY A 253 -8.86 4.44 17.00
N GLU A 254 -9.12 5.74 16.87
CA GLU A 254 -9.98 6.29 15.82
C GLU A 254 -9.32 6.26 14.44
N VAL A 255 -8.00 6.52 14.35
CA VAL A 255 -7.20 6.38 13.12
C VAL A 255 -7.16 4.92 12.67
N TYR A 256 -6.84 3.99 13.57
CA TYR A 256 -6.90 2.55 13.33
C TYR A 256 -8.27 2.12 12.79
N ASN A 257 -9.37 2.48 13.49
CA ASN A 257 -10.72 2.13 13.07
C ASN A 257 -11.13 2.75 11.72
N LEU A 258 -10.62 3.95 11.39
CA LEU A 258 -10.81 4.54 10.06
C LEU A 258 -10.10 3.71 8.99
N LEU A 259 -8.82 3.38 9.19
CA LEU A 259 -8.00 2.65 8.22
C LEU A 259 -8.52 1.22 8.02
N THR A 260 -8.64 0.41 9.07
CA THR A 260 -9.15 -0.97 9.04
C THR A 260 -10.59 -1.09 8.50
N SER A 261 -11.35 0.01 8.41
CA SER A 261 -12.70 0.03 7.82
C SER A 261 -12.79 0.65 6.41
N ASN A 262 -11.78 1.41 5.95
CA ASN A 262 -11.91 2.25 4.74
C ASN A 262 -10.65 2.33 3.86
N TYR A 263 -9.48 1.87 4.29
CA TYR A 263 -8.24 1.97 3.52
C TYR A 263 -8.16 0.90 2.41
N VAL A 264 -6.96 0.66 1.88
CA VAL A 264 -6.69 -0.21 0.71
C VAL A 264 -7.24 -1.62 0.92
N GLU A 265 -7.94 -2.09 -0.11
CA GLU A 265 -8.52 -3.42 -0.29
C GLU A 265 -7.96 -3.99 -1.60
N ASP A 266 -7.93 -5.32 -1.73
CA ASP A 266 -7.64 -5.98 -3.01
C ASP A 266 -8.81 -5.82 -4.00
N ASP A 267 -8.55 -5.99 -5.29
CA ASP A 267 -9.55 -5.85 -6.35
C ASP A 267 -10.72 -6.85 -6.21
N GLU A 268 -10.49 -8.04 -5.61
CA GLU A 268 -11.53 -9.03 -5.32
C GLU A 268 -12.24 -8.81 -3.96
N ASN A 269 -11.80 -7.83 -3.15
CA ASN A 269 -12.32 -7.50 -1.81
C ASN A 269 -12.29 -8.67 -0.80
N MET A 270 -11.31 -9.58 -0.93
CA MET A 270 -11.07 -10.67 0.02
C MET A 270 -10.23 -10.23 1.24
N PHE A 271 -9.39 -9.22 1.08
CA PHE A 271 -8.39 -8.75 2.03
C PHE A 271 -8.43 -7.22 2.21
N ARG A 272 -8.07 -6.76 3.41
CA ARG A 272 -7.82 -5.34 3.68
C ARG A 272 -6.63 -5.20 4.61
N PHE A 273 -5.74 -4.24 4.35
CA PHE A 273 -4.62 -3.96 5.26
C PHE A 273 -5.12 -3.59 6.66
N ASN A 274 -4.45 -4.16 7.67
CA ASN A 274 -4.76 -3.97 9.08
C ASN A 274 -3.52 -3.52 9.85
N TYR A 275 -3.01 -2.34 9.51
CA TYR A 275 -1.94 -1.64 10.23
C TYR A 275 -2.26 -1.62 11.74
N SER A 276 -1.39 -2.20 12.56
CA SER A 276 -1.56 -2.22 14.02
C SER A 276 -1.37 -0.83 14.63
N LYS A 277 -1.80 -0.61 15.88
CA LYS A 277 -1.56 0.69 16.56
C LYS A 277 -0.08 0.92 16.79
N GLU A 278 0.65 -0.17 16.98
CA GLU A 278 2.08 -0.27 17.20
C GLU A 278 2.81 0.14 15.90
N PHE A 279 2.37 -0.40 14.75
CA PHE A 279 2.86 0.01 13.44
C PHE A 279 2.54 1.48 13.15
N LEU A 280 1.32 1.95 13.41
CA LEU A 280 0.96 3.35 13.21
C LEU A 280 1.79 4.30 14.11
N ARG A 281 2.11 3.88 15.34
CA ARG A 281 3.00 4.63 16.24
C ARG A 281 4.48 4.57 15.85
N TRP A 282 4.88 3.58 15.04
CA TRP A 282 6.23 3.49 14.47
C TRP A 282 6.32 4.35 13.20
N ALA A 283 5.47 4.08 12.20
CA ALA A 283 5.39 4.79 10.93
C ALA A 283 5.15 6.30 11.07
N LEU A 284 4.43 6.75 12.11
CA LEU A 284 4.03 8.15 12.28
C LEU A 284 4.79 8.90 13.39
N ARG A 285 5.87 8.33 13.95
CA ARG A 285 6.68 9.04 14.97
C ARG A 285 8.21 8.91 14.80
N PRO A 286 8.78 9.04 13.59
CA PRO A 286 10.24 9.07 13.43
C PRO A 286 10.88 10.28 14.15
N PRO A 287 12.21 10.29 14.32
CA PRO A 287 12.93 11.43 14.91
C PRO A 287 12.54 12.76 14.25
N GLY A 288 12.19 13.75 15.07
CA GLY A 288 11.81 15.08 14.59
C GLY A 288 10.44 15.19 13.91
N TYR A 289 9.56 14.18 13.98
CA TYR A 289 8.25 14.23 13.32
C TYR A 289 7.35 15.43 13.74
N PHE A 290 6.65 15.99 12.76
CA PHE A 290 5.73 17.09 12.97
C PHE A 290 4.32 16.56 13.28
N LYS A 291 3.91 16.57 14.56
CA LYS A 291 2.51 16.23 14.96
C LYS A 291 1.46 16.98 14.11
N ALA A 292 1.74 18.21 13.69
CA ALA A 292 0.88 19.02 12.82
C ALA A 292 0.57 18.39 11.45
N TRP A 293 1.42 17.51 10.93
CA TRP A 293 1.27 16.84 9.64
C TRP A 293 0.35 15.61 9.69
N HIS A 294 -0.14 15.20 10.87
CA HIS A 294 -1.17 14.17 11.01
C HIS A 294 -2.56 14.82 10.95
N ILE A 295 -3.18 14.85 9.78
CA ILE A 295 -4.31 15.72 9.48
C ILE A 295 -5.58 14.89 9.32
N GLY A 296 -6.49 15.01 10.30
CA GLY A 296 -7.81 14.41 10.24
C GLY A 296 -8.91 15.38 9.83
N VAL A 297 -10.01 14.84 9.32
CA VAL A 297 -11.28 15.56 9.11
C VAL A 297 -12.34 14.93 10.00
N ARG A 298 -12.96 15.73 10.87
CA ARG A 298 -14.05 15.30 11.77
C ARG A 298 -15.40 15.89 11.34
N VAL A 299 -16.49 15.18 11.64
CA VAL A 299 -17.85 15.73 11.57
C VAL A 299 -18.13 16.55 12.83
N LYS A 300 -18.46 17.85 12.71
CA LYS A 300 -18.55 18.77 13.86
C LYS A 300 -19.49 18.33 14.97
N THR A 301 -20.61 17.69 14.61
CA THR A 301 -21.71 17.33 15.52
C THR A 301 -21.49 16.02 16.25
N SER A 302 -20.88 15.02 15.62
CA SER A 302 -20.63 13.70 16.21
C SER A 302 -19.16 13.43 16.56
N LYS A 303 -18.27 14.38 16.26
CA LYS A 303 -16.80 14.31 16.35
C LYS A 303 -16.13 13.13 15.62
N LYS A 304 -16.89 12.24 14.98
CA LYS A 304 -16.36 11.09 14.23
C LYS A 304 -15.33 11.54 13.18
N LEU A 305 -14.16 10.91 13.22
CA LEU A 305 -13.14 10.97 12.17
C LEU A 305 -13.67 10.32 10.89
N VAL A 306 -13.58 11.04 9.77
CA VAL A 306 -14.11 10.62 8.45
C VAL A 306 -13.11 10.75 7.30
N ALA A 307 -11.96 11.36 7.53
CA ALA A 307 -10.80 11.23 6.66
C ALA A 307 -9.50 11.48 7.42
N PHE A 308 -8.38 11.01 6.88
CA PHE A 308 -7.03 11.15 7.42
C PHE A 308 -6.00 11.29 6.27
N ILE A 309 -4.89 11.97 6.52
CA ILE A 309 -3.68 12.01 5.70
C ILE A 309 -2.50 12.30 6.64
N THR A 310 -1.31 11.78 6.34
CA THR A 310 -0.11 12.03 7.15
C THR A 310 1.06 12.45 6.28
N GLY A 311 1.94 13.28 6.84
CA GLY A 311 3.31 13.40 6.42
C GLY A 311 4.27 13.09 7.57
N VAL A 312 5.45 12.55 7.27
CA VAL A 312 6.62 12.50 8.18
C VAL A 312 7.85 13.08 7.49
N PRO A 313 8.82 13.69 8.22
CA PRO A 313 10.02 14.23 7.58
C PRO A 313 10.97 13.11 7.15
N ALA A 314 11.61 13.29 5.99
CA ALA A 314 12.64 12.41 5.48
C ALA A 314 13.75 13.22 4.77
N ARG A 315 15.02 12.84 4.95
CA ARG A 315 16.11 13.28 4.07
C ARG A 315 16.17 12.31 2.90
N ILE A 316 15.91 12.78 1.69
CA ILE A 316 15.91 11.96 0.47
C ILE A 316 17.00 12.46 -0.46
N ARG A 317 17.97 11.60 -0.73
CA ARG A 317 18.95 11.76 -1.80
C ARG A 317 18.24 11.68 -3.15
N VAL A 318 18.49 12.63 -4.03
CA VAL A 318 18.09 12.58 -5.45
C VAL A 318 19.29 12.97 -6.31
N GLY A 319 19.97 11.96 -6.87
CA GLY A 319 21.30 12.13 -7.45
C GLY A 319 22.33 12.51 -6.39
N ASP A 320 23.05 13.61 -6.61
CA ASP A 320 24.05 14.13 -5.66
C ASP A 320 23.42 14.97 -4.52
N ASP A 321 22.23 15.53 -4.72
CA ASP A 321 21.55 16.40 -3.74
C ASP A 321 20.87 15.59 -2.63
N ILE A 322 20.93 16.10 -1.38
CA ILE A 322 20.12 15.59 -0.26
C ILE A 322 19.03 16.61 0.05
N VAL A 323 17.78 16.25 -0.19
CA VAL A 323 16.61 17.13 -0.08
C VAL A 323 15.81 16.77 1.18
N GLY A 324 15.44 17.78 1.97
CA GLY A 324 14.43 17.62 3.01
C GLY A 324 13.05 17.51 2.38
N MET A 325 12.37 16.38 2.56
CA MET A 325 11.05 16.09 1.99
C MET A 325 10.06 15.67 3.09
N ALA A 326 8.77 15.77 2.80
CA ALA A 326 7.73 15.05 3.54
C ALA A 326 7.43 13.70 2.85
N GLU A 327 7.56 12.58 3.54
CA GLU A 327 6.98 11.32 3.07
C GLU A 327 5.48 11.33 3.38
N ILE A 328 4.62 11.24 2.35
CA ILE A 328 3.16 11.32 2.48
C ILE A 328 2.53 9.94 2.34
N ASN A 329 1.78 9.52 3.36
CA ASN A 329 1.12 8.21 3.44
C ASN A 329 -0.27 8.32 4.13
N PHE A 330 -0.97 7.20 4.30
CA PHE A 330 -2.24 7.02 5.03
C PHE A 330 -3.41 7.94 4.59
N LEU A 331 -3.40 8.41 3.33
CA LEU A 331 -4.49 9.18 2.74
C LEU A 331 -5.75 8.33 2.61
N CYS A 332 -6.65 8.46 3.57
CA CYS A 332 -7.85 7.65 3.72
C CYS A 332 -9.10 8.53 3.84
N VAL A 333 -10.05 8.40 2.93
CA VAL A 333 -11.39 9.01 3.03
C VAL A 333 -12.43 7.91 3.24
N HIS A 334 -13.33 8.12 4.21
CA HIS A 334 -14.35 7.14 4.62
C HIS A 334 -15.31 6.78 3.47
N LYS A 335 -15.67 5.49 3.29
CA LYS A 335 -16.36 4.95 2.10
C LYS A 335 -17.67 5.65 1.69
N LYS A 336 -18.32 6.38 2.62
CA LYS A 336 -19.54 7.17 2.35
C LYS A 336 -19.30 8.61 1.85
N LEU A 337 -18.09 9.14 1.99
CA LEU A 337 -17.69 10.48 1.51
C LEU A 337 -16.94 10.42 0.17
N ARG A 338 -16.87 9.23 -0.45
CA ARG A 338 -16.09 9.02 -1.67
C ARG A 338 -16.59 9.86 -2.83
N SER A 339 -15.65 10.20 -3.72
CA SER A 339 -15.95 10.97 -4.93
C SER A 339 -16.49 12.39 -4.66
N LYS A 340 -16.38 12.91 -3.43
CA LYS A 340 -16.79 14.29 -3.06
C LYS A 340 -15.64 15.30 -3.10
N ARG A 341 -14.51 14.96 -3.73
CA ARG A 341 -13.30 15.78 -3.86
C ARG A 341 -12.70 16.25 -2.52
N LEU A 342 -12.87 15.48 -1.45
CA LEU A 342 -12.28 15.79 -0.14
C LEU A 342 -10.75 15.64 -0.15
N ALA A 343 -10.22 14.56 -0.73
CA ALA A 343 -8.78 14.30 -0.78
C ALA A 343 -7.96 15.43 -1.45
N PRO A 344 -8.34 16.02 -2.60
CA PRO A 344 -7.70 17.23 -3.12
C PRO A 344 -7.63 18.43 -2.16
N VAL A 345 -8.58 18.57 -1.22
CA VAL A 345 -8.54 19.60 -0.18
C VAL A 345 -7.58 19.20 0.96
N MET A 346 -7.50 17.90 1.26
CA MET A 346 -6.56 17.35 2.26
C MET A 346 -5.11 17.40 1.78
N ILE A 347 -4.84 17.14 0.50
CA ILE A 347 -3.51 17.32 -0.11
C ILE A 347 -3.11 18.80 0.00
N LYS A 348 -4.00 19.73 -0.38
CA LYS A 348 -3.70 21.17 -0.21
C LYS A 348 -3.44 21.59 1.24
N GLU A 349 -4.11 20.99 2.22
CA GLU A 349 -3.85 21.25 3.64
C GLU A 349 -2.56 20.60 4.15
N VAL A 350 -2.17 19.40 3.69
CA VAL A 350 -0.85 18.83 4.06
C VAL A 350 0.28 19.61 3.43
N THR A 351 0.21 19.92 2.12
CA THR A 351 1.19 20.79 1.44
C THR A 351 1.35 22.12 2.18
N ARG A 352 0.25 22.76 2.59
CA ARG A 352 0.30 24.02 3.36
C ARG A 352 1.01 23.87 4.71
N ARG A 353 0.79 22.77 5.44
CA ARG A 353 1.46 22.52 6.73
C ARG A 353 2.93 22.10 6.57
N VAL A 354 3.28 21.45 5.47
CA VAL A 354 4.67 21.12 5.12
C VAL A 354 5.45 22.39 4.74
N HIS A 355 4.84 23.27 3.94
CA HIS A 355 5.42 24.56 3.55
C HIS A 355 5.60 25.53 4.74
N LEU A 356 4.75 25.46 5.78
CA LEU A 356 4.93 26.26 7.00
C LEU A 356 6.19 25.89 7.79
N GLU A 357 6.66 24.66 7.69
CA GLU A 357 7.93 24.19 8.29
C GLU A 357 9.13 24.38 7.33
N ASN A 358 8.96 25.21 6.28
CA ASN A 358 9.95 25.48 5.23
C ASN A 358 10.41 24.26 4.41
N ILE A 359 9.56 23.23 4.29
CA ILE A 359 9.79 22.06 3.44
C ILE A 359 8.89 22.18 2.20
N TRP A 360 9.46 21.94 1.02
CA TRP A 360 8.82 22.30 -0.27
C TRP A 360 8.65 21.12 -1.21
N GLN A 361 9.11 19.93 -0.82
CA GLN A 361 9.09 18.69 -1.59
C GLN A 361 8.43 17.57 -0.77
N ALA A 362 7.93 16.55 -1.46
CA ALA A 362 7.41 15.35 -0.82
C ALA A 362 7.66 14.09 -1.66
N ALA A 363 7.77 12.93 -1.02
CA ALA A 363 7.74 11.63 -1.67
C ALA A 363 6.43 10.90 -1.33
N TYR A 364 5.84 10.20 -2.29
CA TYR A 364 4.62 9.42 -2.07
C TYR A 364 4.49 8.28 -3.08
N THR A 365 3.66 7.30 -2.75
CA THR A 365 3.31 6.19 -3.64
C THR A 365 1.80 6.10 -3.86
N ALA A 366 1.40 5.41 -4.93
CA ALA A 366 0.01 5.00 -5.13
C ALA A 366 -0.08 3.72 -5.97
N GLY A 367 -1.09 2.89 -5.71
CA GLY A 367 -1.49 1.77 -6.59
C GLY A 367 -2.31 2.20 -7.82
N VAL A 368 -2.30 3.49 -8.16
CA VAL A 368 -2.93 4.04 -9.37
C VAL A 368 -1.98 5.02 -10.07
N VAL A 369 -2.04 5.05 -11.39
CA VAL A 369 -1.24 5.97 -12.22
C VAL A 369 -1.80 7.39 -12.15
N LEU A 370 -0.95 8.34 -11.78
CA LEU A 370 -1.17 9.78 -11.72
C LEU A 370 -0.09 10.49 -12.58
N PRO A 371 -0.23 11.78 -12.94
CA PRO A 371 0.86 12.54 -13.56
C PRO A 371 1.93 12.85 -12.49
N THR A 372 3.17 12.39 -12.59
CA THR A 372 3.71 11.31 -13.46
C THR A 372 4.70 10.52 -12.60
N PRO A 373 4.73 9.17 -12.64
CA PRO A 373 5.59 8.41 -11.75
C PRO A 373 7.07 8.61 -12.08
N VAL A 374 7.92 8.69 -11.06
CA VAL A 374 9.39 8.62 -11.25
C VAL A 374 9.84 7.19 -11.54
N THR A 375 9.13 6.19 -11.00
CA THR A 375 9.24 4.77 -11.40
C THR A 375 7.97 4.00 -11.02
N THR A 376 7.94 2.70 -11.33
CA THR A 376 6.85 1.78 -10.99
C THR A 376 7.42 0.40 -10.70
N CYS A 377 7.13 -0.10 -9.51
CA CYS A 377 7.62 -1.39 -9.01
C CYS A 377 6.46 -2.39 -8.92
N ARG A 378 6.70 -3.69 -9.12
CA ARG A 378 5.69 -4.74 -8.94
C ARG A 378 5.83 -5.39 -7.57
N TYR A 379 4.71 -5.77 -6.96
CA TYR A 379 4.72 -6.64 -5.78
C TYR A 379 4.97 -8.09 -6.17
N TRP A 380 5.75 -8.78 -5.36
CA TRP A 380 6.11 -10.19 -5.52
C TRP A 380 5.85 -10.95 -4.22
N HIS A 381 5.35 -12.18 -4.31
CA HIS A 381 4.82 -12.93 -3.18
C HIS A 381 5.48 -14.31 -3.05
N ARG A 382 6.14 -14.56 -1.92
CA ARG A 382 6.68 -15.86 -1.53
C ARG A 382 5.78 -16.52 -0.49
N SER A 383 5.06 -17.54 -0.93
CA SER A 383 4.20 -18.36 -0.07
C SER A 383 5.01 -19.08 1.02
N LEU A 384 4.79 -18.76 2.30
CA LEU A 384 5.38 -19.47 3.44
C LEU A 384 4.43 -20.55 4.00
N ASN A 385 3.12 -20.30 3.93
CA ASN A 385 2.04 -21.20 4.37
C ASN A 385 1.08 -21.54 3.19
N PRO A 386 1.52 -22.35 2.20
CA PRO A 386 0.77 -22.53 0.95
C PRO A 386 -0.65 -23.06 1.13
N LYS A 387 -0.87 -23.87 2.19
CA LYS A 387 -2.19 -24.38 2.51
C LYS A 387 -3.15 -23.24 2.86
N LYS A 388 -2.80 -22.41 3.85
CA LYS A 388 -3.66 -21.29 4.27
C LYS A 388 -3.88 -20.31 3.12
N LEU A 389 -2.84 -19.95 2.36
CA LEU A 389 -2.97 -19.01 1.24
C LEU A 389 -3.98 -19.49 0.18
N ILE A 390 -4.05 -20.80 -0.08
CA ILE A 390 -5.05 -21.39 -0.97
C ILE A 390 -6.42 -21.48 -0.28
N ASP A 391 -6.49 -21.92 0.98
CA ASP A 391 -7.73 -22.03 1.77
C ASP A 391 -8.43 -20.67 1.99
N VAL A 392 -7.72 -19.54 1.85
CA VAL A 392 -8.25 -18.17 1.98
C VAL A 392 -8.36 -17.41 0.65
N GLY A 393 -7.98 -18.02 -0.49
CA GLY A 393 -8.09 -17.42 -1.82
C GLY A 393 -6.93 -16.49 -2.25
N PHE A 394 -5.96 -16.22 -1.37
CA PHE A 394 -4.77 -15.39 -1.68
C PHE A 394 -3.88 -16.01 -2.78
N SER A 395 -3.92 -17.34 -2.92
CA SER A 395 -3.23 -18.04 -4.00
C SER A 395 -4.12 -19.13 -4.59
N ARG A 396 -3.95 -19.43 -5.87
CA ARG A 396 -4.74 -20.45 -6.57
C ARG A 396 -3.86 -21.66 -6.87
N LEU A 397 -4.43 -22.86 -6.77
CA LEU A 397 -3.71 -24.10 -7.09
C LEU A 397 -3.49 -24.17 -8.60
N GLY A 398 -2.23 -24.15 -9.03
CA GLY A 398 -1.88 -24.18 -10.46
C GLY A 398 -2.37 -25.45 -11.18
N ALA A 399 -2.56 -25.36 -12.49
CA ALA A 399 -2.96 -26.51 -13.30
C ALA A 399 -1.98 -27.68 -13.12
N ARG A 400 -2.51 -28.90 -12.93
CA ARG A 400 -1.74 -30.13 -12.67
C ARG A 400 -0.90 -30.11 -11.37
N MET A 401 -1.07 -29.13 -10.48
CA MET A 401 -0.50 -29.15 -9.12
C MET A 401 -1.46 -29.82 -8.13
N THR A 402 -0.90 -30.32 -7.02
CA THR A 402 -1.65 -30.78 -5.85
C THR A 402 -1.22 -29.99 -4.62
N MET A 403 -2.04 -29.96 -3.57
CA MET A 403 -1.69 -29.29 -2.31
C MET A 403 -0.33 -29.78 -1.78
N SER A 404 -0.12 -31.11 -1.73
CA SER A 404 1.14 -31.72 -1.29
C SER A 404 2.34 -31.38 -2.17
N ARG A 405 2.15 -31.26 -3.49
CA ARG A 405 3.21 -30.82 -4.43
C ARG A 405 3.55 -29.33 -4.23
N THR A 406 2.55 -28.51 -3.93
CA THR A 406 2.71 -27.07 -3.68
C THR A 406 3.42 -26.81 -2.34
N ILE A 407 3.04 -27.54 -1.28
CA ILE A 407 3.73 -27.53 0.01
C ILE A 407 5.20 -27.98 -0.15
N ARG A 408 5.47 -29.01 -0.97
CA ARG A 408 6.84 -29.46 -1.25
C ARG A 408 7.65 -28.42 -2.04
N LEU A 409 7.07 -27.80 -3.07
CA LEU A 409 7.72 -26.77 -3.89
C LEU A 409 8.22 -25.59 -3.04
N TYR A 410 7.37 -25.13 -2.11
CA TYR A 410 7.63 -23.98 -1.26
C TYR A 410 8.30 -24.31 0.10
N LYS A 411 8.60 -25.59 0.41
CA LYS A 411 9.31 -25.95 1.65
C LYS A 411 10.66 -25.20 1.71
N LEU A 412 10.88 -24.53 2.84
CA LEU A 412 12.16 -23.98 3.27
C LEU A 412 12.85 -24.94 4.25
N PRO A 413 14.17 -24.80 4.45
CA PRO A 413 14.92 -25.42 5.55
C PRO A 413 14.29 -25.14 6.94
N GLU A 414 14.77 -25.88 7.93
CA GLU A 414 14.28 -25.79 9.33
C GLU A 414 15.16 -24.88 10.20
N SER A 415 16.43 -24.69 9.81
CA SER A 415 17.38 -23.73 10.38
C SER A 415 17.98 -22.84 9.29
N ILE A 416 18.41 -21.63 9.68
CA ILE A 416 19.29 -20.76 8.90
C ILE A 416 20.64 -21.43 8.60
N VAL A 417 21.35 -20.96 7.58
CA VAL A 417 22.63 -21.53 7.14
C VAL A 417 23.82 -20.58 7.32
N THR A 418 23.62 -19.26 7.21
CA THR A 418 24.71 -18.27 7.29
C THR A 418 25.30 -18.19 8.71
N PRO A 419 26.62 -18.46 8.91
CA PRO A 419 27.27 -18.30 10.21
C PRO A 419 27.25 -16.84 10.68
N GLY A 420 27.00 -16.62 11.97
CA GLY A 420 26.94 -15.26 12.54
C GLY A 420 25.68 -14.47 12.19
N PHE A 421 24.71 -15.06 11.45
CA PHE A 421 23.40 -14.47 11.26
C PHE A 421 22.64 -14.39 12.60
N ARG A 422 22.35 -13.18 13.08
CA ARG A 422 21.65 -12.93 14.35
C ARG A 422 20.70 -11.74 14.24
N LYS A 423 19.82 -11.59 15.24
CA LYS A 423 18.95 -10.41 15.36
C LYS A 423 19.78 -9.17 15.69
N MET A 424 19.37 -8.02 15.14
CA MET A 424 20.01 -6.73 15.40
C MET A 424 19.74 -6.27 16.85
N GLU A 425 20.75 -5.67 17.48
CA GLU A 425 20.70 -5.06 18.80
C GLU A 425 21.11 -3.57 18.73
N LEU A 426 20.82 -2.80 19.80
CA LEU A 426 21.10 -1.35 19.84
C LEU A 426 22.58 -1.01 19.60
N ARG A 427 23.51 -1.87 20.04
CA ARG A 427 24.96 -1.68 19.81
C ARG A 427 25.37 -1.74 18.34
N ASP A 428 24.52 -2.30 17.47
CA ASP A 428 24.84 -2.50 16.05
C ASP A 428 24.44 -1.29 15.19
N VAL A 429 23.63 -0.35 15.72
CA VAL A 429 23.10 0.82 14.99
C VAL A 429 24.20 1.59 14.23
N PRO A 430 25.38 1.93 14.81
CA PRO A 430 26.43 2.63 14.08
C PRO A 430 27.05 1.81 12.94
N ALA A 431 27.07 0.48 13.05
CA ALA A 431 27.61 -0.40 12.00
C ALA A 431 26.60 -0.58 10.86
N VAL A 432 25.34 -0.84 11.19
CA VAL A 432 24.22 -0.91 10.24
C VAL A 432 24.06 0.41 9.50
N THR A 433 24.19 1.55 10.18
CA THR A 433 24.11 2.89 9.56
C THR A 433 25.19 3.09 8.50
N ARG A 434 26.45 2.69 8.74
CA ARG A 434 27.51 2.77 7.73
C ARG A 434 27.20 1.89 6.51
N LEU A 435 26.86 0.62 6.74
CA LEU A 435 26.52 -0.33 5.66
C LEU A 435 25.35 0.17 4.81
N LEU A 436 24.28 0.63 5.47
CA LEU A 436 23.07 1.08 4.80
C LEU A 436 23.28 2.39 4.04
N ARG A 437 23.96 3.39 4.62
CA ARG A 437 24.31 4.63 3.90
C ARG A 437 25.18 4.35 2.68
N GLN A 438 26.17 3.45 2.80
CA GLN A 438 27.03 3.07 1.68
C GLN A 438 26.21 2.39 0.58
N TYR A 439 25.39 1.40 0.91
CA TYR A 439 24.53 0.70 -0.04
C TYR A 439 23.50 1.62 -0.70
N LEU A 440 22.82 2.47 0.06
CA LEU A 440 21.80 3.37 -0.47
C LEU A 440 22.37 4.48 -1.38
N SER A 441 23.65 4.85 -1.19
CA SER A 441 24.32 5.87 -2.02
C SER A 441 24.48 5.51 -3.51
N GLN A 442 24.27 4.24 -3.90
CA GLN A 442 24.34 3.78 -5.28
C GLN A 442 23.04 4.01 -6.09
N PHE A 443 21.93 4.34 -5.42
CA PHE A 443 20.62 4.53 -6.05
C PHE A 443 20.35 6.02 -6.34
N VAL A 444 19.58 6.29 -7.39
CA VAL A 444 19.29 7.67 -7.84
C VAL A 444 18.32 8.36 -6.90
N VAL A 445 17.39 7.62 -6.27
CA VAL A 445 16.48 8.12 -5.23
C VAL A 445 16.52 7.17 -4.03
N ALA A 446 16.96 7.65 -2.86
CA ALA A 446 17.06 6.84 -1.63
C ALA A 446 17.03 7.73 -0.38
N PRO A 447 16.65 7.22 0.80
CA PRO A 447 16.77 7.97 2.05
C PRO A 447 18.22 8.08 2.51
N ASP A 448 18.58 9.22 3.09
CA ASP A 448 19.91 9.50 3.65
C ASP A 448 19.85 9.41 5.19
N PHE A 449 19.72 8.18 5.70
CA PHE A 449 19.50 7.87 7.13
C PHE A 449 20.74 8.17 8.02
N ASP A 450 20.51 8.69 9.22
CA ASP A 450 21.50 8.75 10.31
C ASP A 450 21.22 7.70 11.40
N GLU A 451 22.00 7.69 12.48
CA GLU A 451 21.89 6.66 13.53
C GLU A 451 20.54 6.71 14.28
N ASN A 452 19.90 7.88 14.42
CA ASN A 452 18.56 7.98 15.02
C ASN A 452 17.49 7.39 14.07
N ASP A 453 17.65 7.62 12.76
CA ASP A 453 16.76 7.03 11.75
C ASP A 453 16.90 5.50 11.75
N VAL A 454 18.13 4.98 11.81
CA VAL A 454 18.39 3.53 11.84
C VAL A 454 17.93 2.89 13.15
N GLU A 455 18.08 3.57 14.30
CA GLU A 455 17.50 3.09 15.56
C GLU A 455 15.97 3.00 15.45
N HIS A 456 15.30 4.07 15.00
CA HIS A 456 13.84 4.09 14.91
C HIS A 456 13.27 3.14 13.84
N TRP A 457 13.85 3.11 12.64
CA TRP A 457 13.31 2.34 11.52
C TRP A 457 13.76 0.87 11.50
N LEU A 458 14.89 0.52 12.11
CA LEU A 458 15.50 -0.80 11.92
C LEU A 458 15.84 -1.53 13.22
N LEU A 459 15.85 -0.90 14.40
CA LEU A 459 15.95 -1.66 15.64
C LEU A 459 14.67 -2.53 15.81
N PRO A 460 14.77 -3.85 16.05
CA PRO A 460 13.59 -4.71 15.97
C PRO A 460 12.51 -4.41 17.02
N LEU A 461 11.26 -4.27 16.56
CA LEU A 461 10.08 -4.01 17.37
C LEU A 461 9.04 -5.11 17.14
N GLU A 462 8.62 -5.79 18.21
CA GLU A 462 7.79 -6.99 18.15
C GLU A 462 6.48 -6.77 17.38
N ASN A 463 6.21 -7.61 16.37
CA ASN A 463 5.05 -7.52 15.47
C ASN A 463 4.94 -6.19 14.69
N VAL A 464 6.05 -5.47 14.51
CA VAL A 464 6.16 -4.27 13.66
C VAL A 464 7.32 -4.39 12.67
N VAL A 465 8.56 -4.57 13.14
CA VAL A 465 9.74 -4.70 12.27
C VAL A 465 10.76 -5.67 12.87
N ASP A 466 11.28 -6.55 12.03
CA ASP A 466 12.30 -7.54 12.38
C ASP A 466 13.53 -7.35 11.48
N SER A 467 14.69 -7.14 12.12
CA SER A 467 15.97 -6.89 11.46
C SER A 467 17.06 -7.84 11.94
N TYR A 468 17.88 -8.30 11.01
CA TYR A 468 18.94 -9.28 11.22
C TYR A 468 20.22 -8.82 10.52
N LEU A 469 21.35 -9.31 11.02
CA LEU A 469 22.67 -8.99 10.48
C LEU A 469 23.57 -10.23 10.50
N VAL A 470 24.64 -10.19 9.70
CA VAL A 470 25.69 -11.20 9.69
C VAL A 470 26.94 -10.62 10.33
N GLU A 471 27.27 -11.10 11.53
CA GLU A 471 28.50 -10.78 12.25
C GLU A 471 29.59 -11.78 11.89
N ASN A 472 30.75 -11.30 11.43
CA ASN A 472 31.87 -12.18 11.10
C ASN A 472 32.42 -12.88 12.37
N PRO A 473 32.43 -14.22 12.46
CA PRO A 473 32.76 -14.92 13.71
C PRO A 473 34.19 -14.78 14.23
N GLU A 474 35.12 -14.23 13.45
CA GLU A 474 36.54 -14.08 13.82
C GLU A 474 36.91 -12.64 14.17
N THR A 475 36.27 -11.66 13.51
CA THR A 475 36.58 -10.22 13.62
C THR A 475 35.51 -9.42 14.37
N HIS A 476 34.32 -10.00 14.56
CA HIS A 476 33.12 -9.35 15.10
C HIS A 476 32.63 -8.13 14.29
N GLU A 477 33.09 -7.96 13.04
CA GLU A 477 32.53 -6.95 12.14
C GLU A 477 31.14 -7.36 11.62
N VAL A 478 30.20 -6.42 11.63
CA VAL A 478 28.92 -6.56 10.92
C VAL A 478 29.18 -6.41 9.41
N THR A 479 28.72 -7.38 8.62
CA THR A 479 29.06 -7.49 7.19
C THR A 479 27.86 -7.44 6.24
N ASP A 480 26.74 -8.05 6.63
CA ASP A 480 25.49 -8.05 5.88
C ASP A 480 24.31 -7.68 6.80
N PHE A 481 23.20 -7.22 6.23
CA PHE A 481 22.00 -6.79 6.95
C PHE A 481 20.72 -7.09 6.14
N CYS A 482 19.63 -7.50 6.79
CA CYS A 482 18.33 -7.62 6.14
C CYS A 482 17.18 -7.37 7.12
N SER A 483 16.11 -6.72 6.67
CA SER A 483 14.93 -6.44 7.48
C SER A 483 13.60 -6.65 6.74
N PHE A 484 12.55 -6.91 7.52
CA PHE A 484 11.17 -6.99 7.05
C PHE A 484 10.19 -6.47 8.09
N TYR A 485 9.07 -5.88 7.66
CA TYR A 485 8.02 -5.38 8.53
C TYR A 485 6.75 -6.24 8.52
N THR A 486 6.04 -6.24 9.65
CA THR A 486 4.75 -6.91 9.80
C THR A 486 3.63 -6.00 9.30
N LEU A 487 2.91 -6.42 8.25
CA LEU A 487 1.65 -5.77 7.85
C LEU A 487 0.58 -6.84 7.61
N PRO A 488 -0.23 -7.16 8.64
CA PRO A 488 -1.25 -8.18 8.51
C PRO A 488 -2.45 -7.64 7.71
N SER A 489 -3.21 -8.55 7.09
CA SER A 489 -4.48 -8.22 6.42
C SER A 489 -5.65 -8.95 7.06
N SER A 490 -6.76 -8.23 7.24
CA SER A 490 -8.04 -8.84 7.65
C SER A 490 -8.62 -9.64 6.49
N ILE A 491 -9.00 -10.89 6.76
CA ILE A 491 -9.64 -11.78 5.79
C ILE A 491 -11.15 -11.58 5.89
N LEU A 492 -11.78 -11.08 4.84
CA LEU A 492 -13.16 -10.57 4.90
C LEU A 492 -14.23 -11.63 4.65
N SER A 493 -13.87 -12.81 4.14
CA SER A 493 -14.83 -13.86 3.74
C SER A 493 -14.26 -15.28 3.89
N ASN A 494 -13.85 -15.66 5.10
CA ASN A 494 -13.46 -17.03 5.43
C ASN A 494 -14.01 -17.46 6.80
N GLN A 495 -14.28 -18.75 6.98
CA GLN A 495 -14.84 -19.29 8.24
C GLN A 495 -13.76 -19.75 9.24
N ASN A 496 -12.56 -20.07 8.76
CA ASN A 496 -11.49 -20.67 9.56
C ASN A 496 -10.37 -19.67 9.93
N TYR A 497 -10.22 -18.60 9.14
CA TYR A 497 -9.12 -17.64 9.26
C TYR A 497 -9.61 -16.20 9.18
N THR A 498 -9.22 -15.37 10.14
CA THR A 498 -9.60 -13.94 10.22
C THR A 498 -8.45 -12.99 9.84
N VAL A 499 -7.20 -13.46 9.91
CA VAL A 499 -5.99 -12.67 9.65
C VAL A 499 -5.00 -13.44 8.78
N LEU A 500 -4.47 -12.77 7.77
CA LEU A 500 -3.30 -13.14 6.98
C LEU A 500 -2.08 -12.40 7.55
N LYS A 501 -1.08 -13.10 8.08
CA LYS A 501 0.15 -12.49 8.62
C LYS A 501 1.19 -12.40 7.51
N ALA A 502 1.39 -11.21 6.94
CA ALA A 502 2.34 -10.97 5.87
C ALA A 502 3.58 -10.19 6.39
N ALA A 503 4.76 -10.65 5.97
CA ALA A 503 6.01 -9.91 6.09
C ALA A 503 6.24 -9.12 4.79
N TYR A 504 6.83 -7.94 4.87
CA TYR A 504 7.24 -7.13 3.72
C TYR A 504 8.73 -6.83 3.81
N SER A 505 9.51 -7.21 2.81
CA SER A 505 10.94 -6.92 2.75
C SER A 505 11.18 -5.41 2.73
N TYR A 506 12.13 -4.94 3.55
CA TYR A 506 12.34 -3.52 3.79
C TYR A 506 13.70 -3.08 3.24
N TYR A 507 14.78 -3.13 4.05
CA TYR A 507 16.13 -2.80 3.59
C TYR A 507 17.07 -4.01 3.73
N ASN A 508 17.73 -4.37 2.62
CA ASN A 508 18.64 -5.51 2.54
C ASN A 508 20.00 -5.06 1.97
N VAL A 509 21.09 -5.36 2.67
CA VAL A 509 22.47 -5.02 2.31
C VAL A 509 23.32 -6.29 2.34
N SER A 510 23.97 -6.59 1.21
CA SER A 510 24.80 -7.78 1.01
C SER A 510 26.18 -7.34 0.55
N THR A 511 27.22 -7.77 1.25
CA THR A 511 28.65 -7.46 0.98
C THR A 511 29.57 -8.69 1.09
N LYS A 512 29.21 -9.69 1.91
CA LYS A 512 29.97 -10.95 2.09
C LYS A 512 29.08 -12.16 1.84
N THR A 513 27.90 -12.21 2.46
CA THR A 513 26.89 -13.24 2.21
C THR A 513 26.16 -12.91 0.91
N PRO A 514 26.10 -13.82 -0.09
CA PRO A 514 25.33 -13.58 -1.32
C PRO A 514 23.87 -13.26 -1.00
N LEU A 515 23.31 -12.22 -1.63
CA LEU A 515 21.95 -11.73 -1.34
C LEU A 515 20.88 -12.85 -1.42
N LEU A 516 21.05 -13.81 -2.33
CA LEU A 516 20.20 -15.00 -2.45
C LEU A 516 20.16 -15.83 -1.16
N GLN A 517 21.31 -16.03 -0.51
CA GLN A 517 21.43 -16.80 0.73
C GLN A 517 20.91 -15.98 1.93
N LEU A 518 21.27 -14.69 1.99
CA LEU A 518 20.80 -13.78 3.04
C LEU A 518 19.26 -13.71 3.09
N MET A 519 18.63 -13.58 1.92
CA MET A 519 17.16 -13.55 1.81
C MET A 519 16.51 -14.93 2.01
N ASN A 520 17.20 -16.03 1.69
CA ASN A 520 16.74 -17.37 2.08
C ASN A 520 16.69 -17.55 3.61
N ASP A 521 17.70 -17.07 4.33
CA ASP A 521 17.72 -17.12 5.80
C ASP A 521 16.65 -16.20 6.41
N ALA A 522 16.43 -15.01 5.85
CA ALA A 522 15.30 -14.14 6.22
C ALA A 522 13.93 -14.83 6.00
N LEU A 523 13.73 -15.55 4.89
CA LEU A 523 12.53 -16.35 4.65
C LEU A 523 12.35 -17.50 5.65
N ILE A 524 13.44 -18.16 6.06
CA ILE A 524 13.41 -19.22 7.09
C ILE A 524 12.95 -18.63 8.42
N VAL A 525 13.51 -17.50 8.86
CA VAL A 525 13.12 -16.87 10.13
C VAL A 525 11.69 -16.34 10.08
N ALA A 526 11.26 -15.70 8.99
CA ALA A 526 9.86 -15.31 8.82
C ALA A 526 8.90 -16.53 8.89
N LYS A 527 9.29 -17.68 8.33
CA LYS A 527 8.50 -18.91 8.48
C LYS A 527 8.52 -19.46 9.92
N GLN A 528 9.63 -19.35 10.65
CA GLN A 528 9.71 -19.71 12.08
C GLN A 528 8.87 -18.77 12.96
N MET A 529 8.57 -17.55 12.49
CA MET A 529 7.73 -16.55 13.15
C MET A 529 6.26 -16.59 12.69
N ASP A 530 5.79 -17.73 12.15
CA ASP A 530 4.41 -17.98 11.71
C ASP A 530 3.83 -16.96 10.70
N TYR A 531 4.69 -16.34 9.88
CA TYR A 531 4.21 -15.55 8.73
C TYR A 531 3.69 -16.48 7.62
N ASP A 532 2.59 -16.09 6.98
CA ASP A 532 1.91 -16.88 5.94
C ASP A 532 2.49 -16.63 4.54
N VAL A 533 2.95 -15.41 4.29
CA VAL A 533 3.53 -14.93 3.03
C VAL A 533 4.60 -13.90 3.33
N PHE A 534 5.64 -13.89 2.50
CA PHE A 534 6.68 -12.86 2.49
C PHE A 534 6.57 -12.09 1.17
N ASN A 535 6.36 -10.78 1.26
CA ASN A 535 6.18 -9.88 0.14
C ASN A 535 7.47 -9.10 -0.11
N ALA A 536 7.72 -8.76 -1.37
CA ALA A 536 8.80 -7.86 -1.76
C ALA A 536 8.33 -6.96 -2.91
N LEU A 537 8.96 -5.80 -3.07
CA LEU A 537 8.96 -5.05 -4.33
C LEU A 537 10.23 -5.38 -5.09
N ASP A 538 10.22 -5.23 -6.42
CA ASP A 538 11.41 -5.30 -7.29
C ASP A 538 12.29 -4.03 -7.27
N VAL A 539 12.19 -3.23 -6.21
CA VAL A 539 13.13 -2.13 -5.89
C VAL A 539 14.55 -2.63 -5.68
N MET A 540 15.54 -1.73 -5.80
CA MET A 540 16.95 -2.01 -5.50
C MET A 540 17.45 -3.25 -6.28
N HIS A 541 18.25 -4.11 -5.65
CA HIS A 541 18.72 -5.36 -6.24
C HIS A 541 17.79 -6.55 -5.97
N ASN A 542 16.54 -6.33 -5.53
CA ASN A 542 15.68 -7.44 -5.11
C ASN A 542 15.39 -8.45 -6.23
N GLU A 543 15.29 -8.01 -7.50
CA GLU A 543 14.99 -8.92 -8.62
C GLU A 543 15.93 -10.13 -8.68
N SER A 544 17.20 -9.97 -8.29
CA SER A 544 18.21 -11.03 -8.36
C SER A 544 17.91 -12.25 -7.49
N PHE A 545 17.01 -12.16 -6.52
CA PHE A 545 16.60 -13.30 -5.68
C PHE A 545 15.16 -13.77 -5.90
N LEU A 546 14.29 -12.97 -6.54
CA LEU A 546 12.84 -13.23 -6.56
C LEU A 546 12.50 -14.58 -7.23
N LYS A 547 12.97 -14.79 -8.46
CA LYS A 547 12.68 -16.00 -9.25
C LYS A 547 13.29 -17.25 -8.59
N GLU A 548 14.55 -17.19 -8.17
CA GLU A 548 15.28 -18.29 -7.52
C GLU A 548 14.67 -18.70 -6.16
N LEU A 549 14.31 -17.72 -5.32
CA LEU A 549 13.62 -18.01 -4.05
C LEU A 549 12.13 -18.31 -4.21
N LYS A 550 11.62 -18.42 -5.45
CA LYS A 550 10.25 -18.80 -5.80
C LYS A 550 9.19 -17.78 -5.36
N PHE A 551 9.50 -16.49 -5.43
CA PHE A 551 8.48 -15.45 -5.41
C PHE A 551 7.69 -15.50 -6.73
N GLY A 552 6.36 -15.49 -6.65
CA GLY A 552 5.51 -15.25 -7.82
C GLY A 552 5.24 -13.76 -8.00
N PRO A 553 5.14 -13.23 -9.24
CA PRO A 553 4.71 -11.85 -9.45
C PRO A 553 3.25 -11.69 -9.04
N GLY A 554 2.94 -10.61 -8.33
CA GLY A 554 1.59 -10.15 -8.06
C GLY A 554 1.00 -9.33 -9.21
N ASP A 555 -0.29 -9.05 -9.11
CA ASP A 555 -1.03 -8.10 -9.95
C ASP A 555 -0.77 -6.64 -9.52
N GLY A 556 -0.62 -6.41 -8.21
CA GLY A 556 -0.34 -5.12 -7.62
C GLY A 556 0.97 -4.47 -8.12
N GLN A 557 0.87 -3.20 -8.52
CA GLN A 557 2.00 -2.32 -8.81
C GLN A 557 1.98 -1.11 -7.86
N LEU A 558 3.16 -0.61 -7.51
CA LEU A 558 3.35 0.58 -6.70
C LEU A 558 4.07 1.64 -7.54
N HIS A 559 3.35 2.71 -7.88
CA HIS A 559 3.88 3.86 -8.61
C HIS A 559 4.47 4.85 -7.60
N TYR A 560 5.72 5.27 -7.82
CA TYR A 560 6.43 6.22 -6.96
C TYR A 560 6.41 7.62 -7.57
N TYR A 561 6.30 8.65 -6.73
CA TYR A 561 6.17 10.05 -7.14
C TYR A 561 6.99 10.97 -6.23
N LEU A 562 7.46 12.08 -6.81
CA LEU A 562 7.96 13.23 -6.06
C LEU A 562 7.09 14.45 -6.33
N TYR A 563 6.65 15.13 -5.28
CA TYR A 563 6.01 16.43 -5.32
C TYR A 563 7.07 17.53 -5.34
N ASN A 564 6.87 18.50 -6.21
CA ASN A 564 7.76 19.64 -6.46
C ASN A 564 9.23 19.26 -6.72
N TYR A 565 9.46 18.13 -7.38
CA TYR A 565 10.77 17.72 -7.86
C TYR A 565 10.63 16.97 -9.18
N ARG A 566 11.38 17.38 -10.21
CA ARG A 566 11.46 16.71 -11.51
C ARG A 566 12.74 15.88 -11.54
N ILE A 567 12.61 14.62 -11.94
CA ILE A 567 13.71 13.79 -12.42
C ILE A 567 13.63 13.76 -13.96
N ARG A 568 14.75 13.89 -14.67
CA ARG A 568 14.74 14.01 -16.15
C ARG A 568 14.37 12.72 -16.87
N ASN A 569 14.75 11.57 -16.32
CA ASN A 569 14.45 10.25 -16.88
C ASN A 569 13.59 9.46 -15.89
N ALA A 570 12.65 8.64 -16.41
CA ALA A 570 11.98 7.65 -15.59
C ALA A 570 12.99 6.57 -15.15
N LEU A 571 13.07 6.33 -13.84
CA LEU A 571 14.01 5.40 -13.24
C LEU A 571 13.56 3.95 -13.42
N LYS A 572 14.50 3.01 -13.48
CA LYS A 572 14.23 1.59 -13.26
C LYS A 572 13.90 1.32 -11.78
N PRO A 573 13.15 0.27 -11.44
CA PRO A 573 13.02 -0.19 -10.05
C PRO A 573 14.37 -0.38 -9.35
N SER A 574 15.38 -0.85 -10.08
CA SER A 574 16.76 -1.03 -9.59
C SER A 574 17.55 0.25 -9.35
N GLU A 575 17.04 1.40 -9.79
CA GLU A 575 17.63 2.73 -9.58
C GLU A 575 16.96 3.46 -8.40
N LEU A 576 15.95 2.84 -7.77
CA LEU A 576 15.22 3.32 -6.60
C LEU A 576 15.62 2.54 -5.34
N GLY A 577 16.09 3.27 -4.33
CA GLY A 577 16.46 2.79 -3.00
C GLY A 577 15.49 3.20 -1.89
N LEU A 578 14.22 3.48 -2.21
CA LEU A 578 13.22 4.00 -1.27
C LEU A 578 12.04 3.02 -1.11
N VAL A 579 11.78 2.58 0.11
CA VAL A 579 10.57 1.80 0.46
C VAL A 579 9.68 2.66 1.35
N LEU A 580 8.41 2.83 0.94
CA LEU A 580 7.37 3.47 1.77
C LEU A 580 6.49 2.39 2.41
N LEU A 581 6.00 2.66 3.62
CA LEU A 581 5.40 1.67 4.54
C LEU A 581 3.95 1.25 4.21
#